data_AF-A0A538FNN1-F1
#
_entry.id   AF-A0A538FNN1-F1
#
_cell.length_a   1.000
_cell.length_b   1.000
_cell.length_c   1.000
_cell.angle_alpha   90.00
_cell.angle_beta   90.00
_cell.angle_gamma   90.00
#
_symmetry.space_group_name_H-M   'P 1'
#
loop_
_entity.id
_entity.type
_entity.pdbx_description
1 polymer ?
#
loop_
_entity_poly.entity_id
_entity_poly.type
_entity_poly.pdbx_seq_one_letter_code
_entity_poly.pdbx_strand_id
1 'polypeptide(L)'
;MSLRASDVVAGDGNARIFEGGYRPYRGIRLGVGHSVWALARHTIERIMGLKRPARYKVLPFLAVLIAYLPAIAFIGIVALAPPGGGRRILDFVPGPGRYYGFITAAIILFATLAAPEALCPDKRSRFLGVYLASPLNRTTYLLAKAIAVGTVLLLVTLGPPLLLLIGLALQNHGPNGFSDFMGTLGQILVAGVSLSLMFGAISLAVPSLTDRRALASAGSLLLILGSGAITGTVTFGLKGPRNVLALALNRLPFELALRIFTLPGLPTGPEREFGAHSPPLSTAVVVGASVAVTAVAAAVTWWRVVGLEVTR
;
A
#
# COMPACT_ATOMS: atom_id res chain seq x y z
N MET A 1 -44.56 -36.21 -5.45
CA MET A 1 -45.25 -36.60 -4.21
C MET A 1 -45.57 -35.31 -3.46
N SER A 2 -46.87 -35.01 -3.34
CA SER A 2 -47.43 -33.74 -2.86
C SER A 2 -47.21 -33.56 -1.35
N LEU A 3 -46.66 -32.43 -0.93
CA LEU A 3 -46.55 -32.07 0.50
C LEU A 3 -47.81 -31.29 0.90
N ARG A 4 -48.63 -31.92 1.75
CA ARG A 4 -49.78 -31.29 2.43
C ARG A 4 -49.28 -30.32 3.50
N ALA A 5 -49.83 -29.12 3.48
CA ALA A 5 -49.71 -28.13 4.52
C ALA A 5 -50.83 -28.32 5.56
N SER A 6 -50.45 -28.73 6.76
CA SER A 6 -51.20 -28.65 8.03
C SER A 6 -50.15 -29.06 9.07
N ASP A 7 -49.56 -28.15 9.85
CA ASP A 7 -50.26 -27.42 10.91
C ASP A 7 -49.67 -26.02 11.11
N VAL A 8 -50.53 -25.00 11.03
CA VAL A 8 -50.18 -23.61 11.39
C VAL A 8 -50.77 -23.36 12.78
N VAL A 9 -49.92 -23.27 13.80
CA VAL A 9 -50.31 -22.76 15.11
C VAL A 9 -50.58 -21.26 14.95
N ALA A 10 -51.84 -20.87 15.10
CA ALA A 10 -52.28 -19.48 15.00
C ALA A 10 -51.87 -18.70 16.26
N GLY A 11 -50.71 -18.04 16.20
CA GLY A 11 -50.35 -16.95 17.09
C GLY A 11 -50.79 -15.62 16.48
N ASP A 12 -51.54 -14.83 17.23
CA ASP A 12 -52.02 -13.50 16.85
C ASP A 12 -50.83 -12.57 16.50
N GLY A 13 -50.87 -11.93 15.33
CA GLY A 13 -49.95 -10.83 14.99
C GLY A 13 -48.62 -11.17 14.28
N ASN A 14 -48.71 -11.76 13.09
CA ASN A 14 -47.79 -11.57 11.94
C ASN A 14 -46.30 -12.00 12.02
N ALA A 15 -45.90 -12.87 12.95
CA ALA A 15 -44.60 -13.55 12.89
C ALA A 15 -44.76 -14.96 12.30
N ARG A 16 -44.43 -15.15 11.02
CA ARG A 16 -44.34 -16.48 10.40
C ARG A 16 -42.89 -16.99 10.46
N ILE A 17 -42.65 -18.06 11.21
CA ILE A 17 -41.37 -18.78 11.18
C ILE A 17 -41.36 -19.60 9.90
N PHE A 18 -40.63 -19.13 8.89
CA PHE A 18 -40.32 -19.96 7.73
C PHE A 18 -39.18 -20.90 8.10
N GLU A 19 -39.45 -22.20 8.15
CA GLU A 19 -38.40 -23.21 8.17
C GLU A 19 -37.67 -23.21 6.82
N GLY A 20 -36.70 -22.32 6.69
CA GLY A 20 -35.70 -22.42 5.63
C GLY A 20 -34.79 -23.60 5.95
N GLY A 21 -35.12 -24.79 5.44
CA GLY A 21 -34.24 -25.95 5.56
C GLY A 21 -32.82 -25.60 5.12
N TYR A 22 -31.82 -25.89 5.96
CA TYR A 22 -30.42 -25.66 5.60
C TYR A 22 -30.03 -26.61 4.46
N ARG A 23 -29.59 -26.05 3.34
CA ARG A 23 -29.04 -26.86 2.26
C ARG A 23 -27.66 -27.37 2.69
N PRO A 24 -27.44 -28.69 2.84
CA PRO A 24 -26.14 -29.19 3.24
C PRO A 24 -25.10 -28.85 2.19
N TYR A 25 -23.97 -28.28 2.62
CA TYR A 25 -22.85 -28.01 1.74
C TYR A 25 -22.21 -29.33 1.30
N ARG A 26 -22.35 -29.69 0.02
CA ARG A 26 -21.79 -30.91 -0.58
C ARG A 26 -20.46 -30.67 -1.32
N GLY A 27 -19.94 -29.46 -1.33
CA GLY A 27 -18.69 -29.11 -2.01
C GLY A 27 -17.44 -29.53 -1.23
N ILE A 28 -16.28 -29.46 -1.90
CA ILE A 28 -14.97 -29.68 -1.28
C ILE A 28 -14.64 -28.50 -0.35
N ARG A 29 -14.16 -28.79 0.86
CA ARG A 29 -13.73 -27.77 1.82
C ARG A 29 -12.30 -27.30 1.47
N LEU A 30 -12.14 -26.04 1.06
CA LEU A 30 -10.91 -25.51 0.45
C LEU A 30 -9.80 -25.07 1.44
N GLY A 31 -9.90 -25.42 2.72
CA GLY A 31 -8.87 -25.19 3.73
C GLY A 31 -8.58 -23.70 4.06
N VAL A 32 -7.55 -23.49 4.89
CA VAL A 32 -7.21 -22.16 5.45
C VAL A 32 -6.71 -21.18 4.38
N GLY A 33 -5.86 -21.65 3.46
CA GLY A 33 -5.28 -20.81 2.41
C GLY A 33 -6.36 -20.17 1.51
N HIS A 34 -7.39 -20.94 1.17
CA HIS A 34 -8.52 -20.41 0.42
C HIS A 34 -9.32 -19.37 1.22
N SER A 35 -9.51 -19.58 2.52
CA SER A 35 -10.18 -18.58 3.38
C SER A 35 -9.37 -17.28 3.49
N VAL A 36 -8.03 -17.36 3.59
CA VAL A 36 -7.14 -16.20 3.56
C VAL A 36 -7.29 -15.44 2.24
N TRP A 37 -7.22 -16.16 1.11
CA TRP A 37 -7.37 -15.54 -0.21
C TRP A 37 -8.75 -14.93 -0.43
N ALA A 38 -9.82 -15.62 -0.01
CA ALA A 38 -11.18 -15.11 -0.12
C ALA A 38 -11.37 -13.80 0.67
N LEU A 39 -10.83 -13.74 1.89
CA LEU A 39 -10.86 -12.53 2.71
C LEU A 39 -9.98 -11.42 2.12
N ALA A 40 -8.80 -11.77 1.59
CA ALA A 40 -7.92 -10.81 0.93
C ALA A 40 -8.61 -10.20 -0.30
N ARG A 41 -9.18 -11.02 -1.19
CA ARG A 41 -9.94 -10.58 -2.36
C ARG A 41 -11.11 -9.67 -1.96
N HIS A 42 -11.90 -10.07 -0.96
CA HIS A 42 -13.00 -9.23 -0.48
C HIS A 42 -12.52 -7.88 0.05
N THR A 43 -11.37 -7.87 0.74
CA THR A 43 -10.75 -6.64 1.25
C THR A 43 -10.22 -5.77 0.11
N ILE A 44 -9.62 -6.35 -0.94
CA ILE A 44 -9.20 -5.63 -2.16
C ILE A 44 -10.41 -4.98 -2.84
N GLU A 45 -11.48 -5.75 -3.06
CA GLU A 45 -12.72 -5.25 -3.64
C GLU A 45 -13.28 -4.07 -2.82
N ARG A 46 -13.21 -4.17 -1.49
CA ARG A 46 -13.64 -3.10 -0.59
C ARG A 46 -12.77 -1.85 -0.70
N ILE A 47 -11.45 -1.98 -0.67
CA ILE A 47 -10.50 -0.86 -0.78
C ILE A 47 -10.73 -0.11 -2.10
N MET A 48 -10.93 -0.85 -3.19
CA MET A 48 -11.16 -0.29 -4.53
C MET A 48 -12.61 0.17 -4.77
N GLY A 49 -13.51 -0.01 -3.79
CA GLY A 49 -14.94 0.33 -3.95
C GLY A 49 -15.68 -0.52 -4.98
N LEU A 50 -15.17 -1.70 -5.32
CA LEU A 50 -15.84 -2.66 -6.20
C LEU A 50 -17.11 -3.19 -5.54
N LYS A 51 -18.12 -3.53 -6.35
CA LYS A 51 -19.46 -3.98 -5.89
C LYS A 51 -20.21 -2.95 -5.02
N ARG A 52 -19.81 -1.68 -5.08
CA ARG A 52 -20.46 -0.54 -4.41
C ARG A 52 -20.83 0.55 -5.42
N PRO A 53 -21.77 1.46 -5.08
CA PRO A 53 -22.13 2.56 -5.97
C PRO A 53 -20.92 3.47 -6.25
N ALA A 54 -20.96 4.16 -7.39
CA ALA A 54 -19.81 4.86 -7.98
C ALA A 54 -19.08 5.82 -7.02
N ARG A 55 -19.80 6.45 -6.08
CA ARG A 55 -19.23 7.35 -5.07
C ARG A 55 -18.10 6.74 -4.22
N TYR A 56 -18.10 5.42 -4.01
CA TYR A 56 -17.03 4.74 -3.25
C TYR A 56 -15.81 4.37 -4.10
N LYS A 57 -15.90 4.52 -5.42
CA LYS A 57 -14.79 4.25 -6.36
C LYS A 57 -13.96 5.50 -6.62
N VAL A 58 -14.54 6.69 -6.47
CA VAL A 58 -13.90 7.97 -6.82
C VAL A 58 -12.54 8.11 -6.13
N LEU A 59 -12.50 7.99 -4.81
CA LEU A 59 -11.30 8.24 -4.02
C LEU A 59 -10.13 7.27 -4.33
N PRO A 60 -10.30 5.93 -4.32
CA PRO A 60 -9.20 5.01 -4.66
C PRO A 60 -8.75 5.12 -6.12
N PHE A 61 -9.68 5.29 -7.07
CA PHE A 61 -9.31 5.42 -8.49
C PHE A 61 -8.64 6.77 -8.79
N LEU A 62 -9.05 7.86 -8.12
CA LEU A 62 -8.41 9.16 -8.25
C LEU A 62 -6.97 9.09 -7.74
N ALA A 63 -6.73 8.43 -6.61
CA ALA A 63 -5.38 8.26 -6.08
C ALA A 63 -4.48 7.41 -7.01
N VAL A 64 -5.03 6.33 -7.60
CA VAL A 64 -4.32 5.56 -8.64
C VAL A 64 -4.05 6.44 -9.85
N LEU A 65 -5.03 7.19 -10.34
CA LEU A 65 -4.87 8.09 -11.48
C LEU A 65 -3.74 9.11 -11.22
N ILE A 66 -3.75 9.76 -10.06
CA ILE A 66 -2.72 10.73 -9.65
C ILE A 66 -1.32 10.10 -9.66
N ALA A 67 -1.18 8.84 -9.26
CA ALA A 67 0.10 8.13 -9.32
C ALA A 67 0.57 7.83 -10.75
N TYR A 68 -0.35 7.59 -11.68
CA TYR A 68 -0.04 7.33 -13.08
C TYR A 68 0.19 8.62 -13.89
N LEU A 69 -0.36 9.76 -13.45
CA LEU A 69 -0.26 11.04 -14.16
C LEU A 69 1.19 11.42 -14.51
N PRO A 70 2.18 11.36 -13.61
CA PRO A 70 3.56 11.68 -13.97
C PRO A 70 4.12 10.77 -15.06
N ALA A 71 3.84 9.45 -15.02
CA ALA A 71 4.34 8.54 -16.05
C ALA A 71 3.71 8.87 -17.41
N ILE A 72 2.39 9.07 -17.45
CA ILE A 72 1.68 9.44 -18.67
C ILE A 72 2.22 10.76 -19.24
N ALA A 73 2.46 11.75 -18.38
CA ALA A 73 3.03 13.04 -18.78
C ALA A 73 4.43 12.89 -19.39
N PHE A 74 5.34 12.16 -18.73
CA PHE A 74 6.70 11.94 -19.27
C PHE A 74 6.68 11.18 -20.59
N ILE A 75 5.88 10.12 -20.70
CA ILE A 75 5.71 9.36 -21.95
C ILE A 75 5.17 10.26 -23.07
N GLY A 76 4.19 11.12 -22.76
CA GLY A 76 3.63 12.06 -23.73
C GLY A 76 4.63 13.13 -24.18
N ILE A 77 5.44 13.65 -23.25
CA ILE A 77 6.51 14.61 -23.55
C ILE A 77 7.53 14.01 -24.53
N VAL A 78 7.96 12.77 -24.30
CA VAL A 78 8.91 12.10 -25.20
C VAL A 78 8.25 11.77 -26.55
N ALA A 79 6.98 11.37 -26.55
CA ALA A 79 6.26 11.02 -27.79
C ALA A 79 6.02 12.23 -28.72
N LEU A 80 5.88 13.43 -28.15
CA LEU A 80 5.63 14.67 -28.88
C LEU A 80 6.93 15.45 -29.22
N ALA A 81 8.09 14.94 -28.80
CA ALA A 81 9.36 15.62 -29.00
C ALA A 81 9.79 15.61 -30.49
N PRO A 82 10.20 16.77 -31.07
CA PRO A 82 10.66 16.83 -32.46
C PRO A 82 11.91 15.96 -32.70
N PRO A 83 12.01 15.27 -33.85
CA PRO A 83 13.21 14.54 -34.22
C PRO A 83 14.40 15.50 -34.34
N GLY A 84 15.39 15.36 -33.46
CA GLY A 84 16.59 16.21 -33.38
C GLY A 84 16.64 17.19 -32.19
N GLY A 85 15.51 17.53 -31.58
CA GLY A 85 15.43 18.40 -30.39
C GLY A 85 15.30 17.66 -29.04
N GLY A 86 15.00 16.36 -29.09
CA GLY A 86 14.63 15.55 -27.91
C GLY A 86 15.72 15.40 -26.85
N ARG A 87 17.00 15.64 -27.15
CA ARG A 87 18.10 15.39 -26.20
C ARG A 87 18.03 16.26 -24.94
N ARG A 88 17.62 17.54 -25.07
CA ARG A 88 17.38 18.41 -23.91
C ARG A 88 16.09 18.06 -23.15
N ILE A 89 15.08 17.53 -23.84
CA ILE A 89 13.81 17.12 -23.25
C ILE A 89 13.99 15.84 -22.43
N LEU A 90 14.85 14.94 -22.89
CA LEU A 90 15.23 13.71 -22.21
C LEU A 90 15.93 13.93 -20.88
N ASP A 91 16.71 15.02 -20.76
CA ASP A 91 17.34 15.39 -19.48
C ASP A 91 16.31 15.71 -18.39
N PHE A 92 15.08 16.11 -18.77
CA PHE A 92 13.97 16.33 -17.83
C PHE A 92 13.21 15.06 -17.47
N VAL A 93 13.39 13.96 -18.22
CA VAL A 93 12.70 12.70 -17.93
C VAL A 93 13.53 11.92 -16.92
N PRO A 94 13.03 11.74 -15.67
CA PRO A 94 13.76 11.01 -14.66
C PRO A 94 13.88 9.54 -15.06
N GLY A 95 15.07 8.96 -14.87
CA GLY A 95 15.23 7.52 -14.95
C GLY A 95 14.33 6.79 -13.91
N PRO A 96 14.01 5.50 -14.12
CA PRO A 96 13.07 4.74 -13.28
C PRO A 96 13.37 4.78 -11.78
N GLY A 97 14.65 4.89 -11.37
CA GLY A 97 15.02 5.00 -9.96
C GLY A 97 14.65 6.34 -9.31
N ARG A 98 14.75 7.47 -10.03
CA ARG A 98 14.36 8.80 -9.52
C ARG A 98 12.87 9.06 -9.65
N TYR A 99 12.20 8.32 -10.53
CA TYR A 99 10.77 8.44 -10.78
C TYR A 99 9.90 8.24 -9.52
N TYR A 100 10.33 7.36 -8.59
CA TYR A 100 9.62 7.16 -7.32
C TYR A 100 9.44 8.45 -6.49
N GLY A 101 10.33 9.43 -6.62
CA GLY A 101 10.20 10.73 -5.97
C GLY A 101 8.96 11.51 -6.42
N PHE A 102 8.56 11.37 -7.69
CA PHE A 102 7.39 12.06 -8.26
C PHE A 102 6.06 11.43 -7.81
N ILE A 103 6.06 10.13 -7.52
CA ILE A 103 4.85 9.40 -7.11
C ILE A 103 4.77 9.16 -5.59
N THR A 104 5.76 9.60 -4.81
CA THR A 104 5.81 9.37 -3.36
C THR A 104 4.59 9.95 -2.64
N ALA A 105 4.18 11.17 -2.97
CA ALA A 105 2.99 11.77 -2.38
C ALA A 105 1.71 10.97 -2.67
N ALA A 106 1.58 10.45 -3.91
CA ALA A 106 0.46 9.60 -4.30
C ALA A 106 0.47 8.26 -3.56
N ILE A 107 1.64 7.63 -3.40
CA ILE A 107 1.80 6.38 -2.63
C ILE A 107 1.38 6.60 -1.17
N ILE A 108 1.86 7.68 -0.52
CA ILE A 108 1.53 7.99 0.87
C ILE A 108 0.02 8.24 1.01
N LEU A 109 -0.56 9.08 0.15
CA LEU A 109 -1.99 9.36 0.16
C LEU A 109 -2.79 8.07 0.00
N PHE A 110 -2.43 7.23 -0.96
CA PHE A 110 -3.13 5.99 -1.21
C PHE A 110 -3.01 4.99 -0.05
N ALA A 111 -1.80 4.81 0.51
CA ALA A 111 -1.57 3.92 1.65
C ALA A 111 -2.39 4.34 2.87
N THR A 112 -2.40 5.65 3.18
CA THR A 112 -3.13 6.22 4.33
C THR A 112 -4.65 6.17 4.17
N LEU A 113 -5.17 6.01 2.96
CA LEU A 113 -6.59 5.83 2.68
C LEU A 113 -6.99 4.35 2.60
N ALA A 114 -6.15 3.50 2.00
CA ALA A 114 -6.43 2.08 1.78
C ALA A 114 -6.43 1.26 3.08
N ALA A 115 -5.45 1.47 3.96
CA ALA A 115 -5.31 0.67 5.17
C ALA A 115 -6.47 0.85 6.18
N PRO A 116 -6.98 2.08 6.42
CA PRO A 116 -8.20 2.29 7.22
C PRO A 116 -9.43 1.59 6.65
N GLU A 117 -9.63 1.58 5.32
CA GLU A 117 -10.74 0.86 4.70
C GLU A 117 -10.63 -0.66 4.85
N ALA A 118 -9.40 -1.18 5.01
CA ALA A 118 -9.16 -2.60 5.22
C ALA A 118 -9.52 -3.08 6.64
N LEU A 119 -9.21 -2.29 7.68
CA LEU A 119 -9.22 -2.75 9.08
C LEU A 119 -10.30 -2.09 9.96
N CYS A 120 -10.49 -0.77 9.86
CA CYS A 120 -11.42 -0.03 10.74
C CYS A 120 -12.88 -0.53 10.69
N PRO A 121 -13.46 -0.89 9.52
CA PRO A 121 -14.84 -1.32 9.48
C PRO A 121 -15.09 -2.64 10.22
N ASP A 122 -14.14 -3.57 10.16
CA ASP A 122 -14.26 -4.88 10.80
C ASP A 122 -14.25 -4.73 12.33
N LYS A 123 -13.46 -3.78 12.84
CA LYS A 123 -13.44 -3.38 14.25
C LYS A 123 -14.75 -2.69 14.66
N ARG A 124 -15.20 -1.71 13.87
CA ARG A 124 -16.44 -0.96 14.15
C ARG A 124 -17.67 -1.87 14.22
N SER A 125 -17.76 -2.85 13.31
CA SER A 125 -18.87 -3.81 13.25
C SER A 125 -18.67 -5.05 14.11
N ARG A 126 -17.54 -5.18 14.84
CA ARG A 126 -17.18 -6.35 15.65
C ARG A 126 -17.26 -7.69 14.91
N PHE A 127 -16.99 -7.70 13.60
CA PHE A 127 -17.07 -8.91 12.78
C PHE A 127 -15.90 -9.87 12.96
N LEU A 128 -14.91 -9.53 13.79
CA LEU A 128 -13.77 -10.41 14.06
C LEU A 128 -14.23 -11.78 14.55
N GLY A 129 -15.24 -11.87 15.42
CA GLY A 129 -15.79 -13.14 15.88
C GLY A 129 -16.35 -14.00 14.74
N VAL A 130 -17.01 -13.39 13.76
CA VAL A 130 -17.56 -14.08 12.57
C VAL A 130 -16.44 -14.62 11.68
N TYR A 131 -15.35 -13.86 11.49
CA TYR A 131 -14.19 -14.34 10.75
C TYR A 131 -13.49 -15.50 11.47
N LEU A 132 -13.39 -15.45 12.80
CA LEU A 132 -12.75 -16.50 13.61
C LEU A 132 -13.64 -17.75 13.79
N ALA A 133 -14.93 -17.68 13.47
CA ALA A 133 -15.80 -18.85 13.36
C ALA A 133 -15.56 -19.66 12.06
N SER A 134 -14.91 -19.05 11.08
CA SER A 134 -14.37 -19.72 9.88
C SER A 134 -13.01 -20.37 10.21
N PRO A 135 -12.35 -21.13 9.31
CA PRO A 135 -11.03 -21.73 9.60
C PRO A 135 -9.87 -20.70 9.64
N LEU A 136 -10.15 -19.46 10.04
CA LEU A 136 -9.19 -18.38 10.22
C LEU A 136 -8.89 -18.20 11.71
N ASN A 137 -7.62 -18.05 12.03
CA ASN A 137 -7.18 -17.51 13.31
C ASN A 137 -6.85 -16.00 13.16
N ARG A 138 -6.48 -15.32 14.25
CA ARG A 138 -6.13 -13.89 14.23
C ARG A 138 -4.95 -13.58 13.30
N THR A 139 -4.04 -14.53 13.16
CA THR A 139 -2.80 -14.40 12.39
C THR A 139 -3.05 -14.44 10.90
N THR A 140 -3.81 -15.44 10.45
CA THR A 140 -4.29 -15.61 9.07
C THR A 140 -5.29 -14.53 8.66
N TYR A 141 -6.11 -14.03 9.59
CA TYR A 141 -6.93 -12.83 9.38
C TYR A 141 -6.05 -11.62 9.05
N LEU A 142 -5.04 -11.33 9.88
CA LEU A 142 -4.15 -10.19 9.63
C LEU A 142 -3.34 -10.38 8.36
N LEU A 143 -2.87 -11.60 8.09
CA LEU A 143 -2.19 -11.93 6.84
C LEU A 143 -3.07 -11.63 5.62
N ALA A 144 -4.36 -11.99 5.65
CA ALA A 144 -5.30 -11.66 4.58
C ALA A 144 -5.42 -10.14 4.37
N LYS A 145 -5.45 -9.36 5.46
CA LYS A 145 -5.48 -7.88 5.41
C LYS A 145 -4.18 -7.30 4.85
N ALA A 146 -3.03 -7.83 5.27
CA ALA A 146 -1.72 -7.43 4.77
C ALA A 146 -1.57 -7.74 3.28
N ILE A 147 -1.99 -8.94 2.83
CA ILE A 147 -2.02 -9.31 1.40
C ILE A 147 -2.91 -8.35 0.62
N ALA A 148 -4.10 -8.03 1.13
CA ALA A 148 -5.01 -7.13 0.44
C ALA A 148 -4.43 -5.71 0.27
N VAL A 149 -3.94 -5.11 1.36
CA VAL A 149 -3.34 -3.76 1.33
C VAL A 149 -2.07 -3.75 0.48
N GLY A 150 -1.19 -4.74 0.65
CA GLY A 150 0.02 -4.88 -0.15
C GLY A 150 -0.27 -5.05 -1.65
N THR A 151 -1.24 -5.89 -2.02
CA THR A 151 -1.63 -6.09 -3.43
C THR A 151 -2.13 -4.80 -4.05
N VAL A 152 -2.95 -4.04 -3.34
CA VAL A 152 -3.49 -2.78 -3.84
C VAL A 152 -2.39 -1.72 -3.91
N LEU A 153 -1.45 -1.69 -2.95
CA LEU A 153 -0.27 -0.82 -3.01
C LEU A 153 0.68 -1.18 -4.17
N LEU A 154 0.76 -2.45 -4.58
CA LEU A 154 1.54 -2.85 -5.76
C LEU A 154 1.03 -2.16 -7.04
N LEU A 155 -0.28 -1.89 -7.16
CA LEU A 155 -0.82 -1.15 -8.31
C LEU A 155 -0.21 0.25 -8.43
N VAL A 156 0.07 0.91 -7.30
CA VAL A 156 0.57 2.29 -7.25
C VAL A 156 2.10 2.34 -7.21
N THR A 157 2.75 1.32 -6.68
CA THR A 157 4.22 1.26 -6.52
C THR A 157 4.93 0.57 -7.70
N LEU A 158 4.30 -0.41 -8.36
CA LEU A 158 4.82 -1.05 -9.56
C LEU A 158 4.22 -0.48 -10.84
N GLY A 159 2.93 -0.15 -10.82
CA GLY A 159 2.19 0.26 -12.01
C GLY A 159 2.80 1.43 -12.77
N PRO A 160 2.99 2.61 -12.15
CA PRO A 160 3.52 3.78 -12.84
C PRO A 160 4.97 3.62 -13.34
N PRO A 161 5.93 3.04 -12.56
CA PRO A 161 7.28 2.76 -13.08
C PRO A 161 7.31 1.73 -14.22
N LEU A 162 6.46 0.70 -14.19
CA LEU A 162 6.34 -0.25 -15.30
C LEU A 162 5.77 0.42 -16.55
N LEU A 163 4.76 1.27 -16.40
CA LEU A 163 4.22 2.06 -17.49
C LEU A 163 5.32 2.94 -18.12
N LEU A 164 6.12 3.62 -17.28
CA LEU A 164 7.23 4.45 -17.74
C LEU A 164 8.27 3.61 -18.49
N LEU A 165 8.68 2.46 -17.96
CA LEU A 165 9.65 1.57 -18.62
C LEU A 165 9.16 1.13 -20.00
N ILE A 166 7.90 0.68 -20.09
CA ILE A 166 7.29 0.25 -21.36
C ILE A 166 7.19 1.44 -22.33
N GLY A 167 6.73 2.60 -21.86
CA GLY A 167 6.59 3.80 -22.69
C GLY A 167 7.92 4.29 -23.25
N LEU A 168 8.99 4.29 -22.45
CA LEU A 168 10.33 4.63 -22.91
C LEU A 168 10.90 3.59 -23.89
N ALA A 169 10.69 2.30 -23.62
CA ALA A 169 11.12 1.23 -24.51
C ALA A 169 10.46 1.31 -25.90
N LEU A 170 9.14 1.58 -25.95
CA LEU A 170 8.40 1.75 -27.21
C LEU A 170 8.86 2.95 -28.04
N GLN A 171 9.45 3.96 -27.39
CA GLN A 171 9.94 5.17 -28.04
C GLN A 171 11.43 5.09 -28.38
N ASN A 172 12.08 3.92 -28.24
CA ASN A 172 13.54 3.73 -28.39
C ASN A 172 14.38 4.59 -27.44
N HIS A 173 13.81 4.97 -26.29
CA HIS A 173 14.46 5.78 -25.24
C HIS A 173 14.59 4.99 -23.93
N GLY A 174 14.35 3.68 -23.98
CA GLY A 174 14.48 2.75 -22.85
C GLY A 174 15.93 2.24 -22.65
N PRO A 175 16.13 1.32 -21.69
CA PRO A 175 17.44 0.69 -21.44
C PRO A 175 18.02 0.03 -22.69
N ASN A 176 19.35 0.06 -22.84
CA ASN A 176 20.04 -0.41 -24.03
C ASN A 176 20.07 -1.94 -24.09
N GLY A 177 19.17 -2.52 -24.88
CA GLY A 177 19.12 -3.96 -25.12
C GLY A 177 18.38 -4.76 -24.04
N PHE A 178 18.26 -6.07 -24.29
CA PHE A 178 17.40 -6.95 -23.49
C PHE A 178 17.91 -7.17 -22.05
N SER A 179 19.24 -7.25 -21.87
CA SER A 179 19.85 -7.44 -20.54
C SER A 179 19.55 -6.26 -19.61
N ASP A 180 19.78 -5.04 -20.06
CA ASP A 180 19.55 -3.84 -19.25
C ASP A 180 18.06 -3.62 -18.99
N PHE A 181 17.20 -3.98 -19.95
CA PHE A 181 15.76 -3.96 -19.76
C PHE A 181 15.31 -4.94 -18.67
N MET A 182 15.79 -6.18 -18.69
CA MET A 182 15.50 -7.17 -17.64
C MET A 182 16.08 -6.77 -16.29
N GLY A 183 17.27 -6.16 -16.26
CA GLY A 183 17.87 -5.61 -15.03
C GLY A 183 17.03 -4.49 -14.43
N THR A 184 16.58 -3.55 -15.27
CA THR A 184 15.70 -2.44 -14.85
C THR A 184 14.34 -2.95 -14.38
N LEU A 185 13.76 -3.94 -15.07
CA LEU A 185 12.52 -4.59 -14.68
C LEU A 185 12.66 -5.27 -13.30
N GLY A 186 13.76 -6.00 -13.08
CA GLY A 186 14.07 -6.61 -11.79
C GLY A 186 14.19 -5.57 -10.67
N GLN A 187 14.89 -4.46 -10.92
CA GLN A 187 15.01 -3.35 -9.96
C GLN A 187 13.65 -2.71 -9.64
N ILE A 188 12.79 -2.50 -10.65
CA ILE A 188 11.42 -2.00 -10.45
C ILE A 188 10.60 -2.98 -9.58
N LEU A 189 10.68 -4.28 -9.86
CA LEU A 189 9.97 -5.29 -9.07
C LEU A 189 10.41 -5.28 -7.60
N VAL A 190 11.72 -5.32 -7.36
CA VAL A 190 12.28 -5.32 -5.99
C VAL A 190 11.94 -4.01 -5.26
N ALA A 191 12.08 -2.86 -5.93
CA ALA A 191 11.73 -1.56 -5.35
C ALA A 191 10.23 -1.48 -5.03
N GLY A 192 9.36 -1.76 -5.99
CA GLY A 192 7.91 -1.67 -5.77
C GLY A 192 7.40 -2.63 -4.69
N VAL A 193 7.90 -3.87 -4.64
CA VAL A 193 7.57 -4.81 -3.57
C VAL A 193 8.07 -4.31 -2.22
N SER A 194 9.29 -3.81 -2.14
CA SER A 194 9.86 -3.27 -0.89
C SER A 194 9.07 -2.07 -0.38
N LEU A 195 8.70 -1.15 -1.28
CA LEU A 195 7.86 0.01 -0.94
C LEU A 195 6.47 -0.42 -0.50
N SER A 196 5.85 -1.37 -1.20
CA SER A 196 4.52 -1.89 -0.85
C SER A 196 4.52 -2.54 0.53
N LEU A 197 5.52 -3.37 0.84
CA LEU A 197 5.67 -4.00 2.16
C LEU A 197 5.85 -2.96 3.26
N MET A 198 6.74 -1.99 3.05
CA MET A 198 7.04 -0.98 4.06
C MET A 198 5.86 -0.03 4.30
N PHE A 199 5.30 0.57 3.25
CA PHE A 199 4.12 1.44 3.38
C PHE A 199 2.89 0.67 3.84
N GLY A 200 2.73 -0.59 3.42
CA GLY A 200 1.66 -1.48 3.89
C GLY A 200 1.73 -1.72 5.39
N ALA A 201 2.91 -2.07 5.90
CA ALA A 201 3.12 -2.27 7.33
C ALA A 201 2.87 -0.98 8.14
N ILE A 202 3.44 0.15 7.70
CA ILE A 202 3.28 1.45 8.38
C ILE A 202 1.81 1.89 8.39
N SER A 203 1.13 1.80 7.23
CA SER A 203 -0.25 2.25 7.09
C SER A 203 -1.25 1.38 7.84
N LEU A 204 -0.96 0.09 8.07
CA LEU A 204 -1.80 -0.81 8.88
C LEU A 204 -1.65 -0.58 10.40
N ALA A 205 -0.53 0.01 10.84
CA ALA A 205 -0.26 0.21 12.27
C ALA A 205 -1.27 1.14 12.93
N VAL A 206 -1.61 2.29 12.34
CA VAL A 206 -2.53 3.26 12.96
C VAL A 206 -3.99 2.76 12.98
N PRO A 207 -4.56 2.18 11.90
CA PRO A 207 -5.87 1.53 11.93
C PRO A 207 -5.97 0.40 12.96
N SER A 208 -4.85 -0.22 13.36
CA SER A 208 -4.88 -1.22 14.43
C SER A 208 -5.26 -0.60 15.79
N LEU A 209 -5.01 0.70 15.98
CA LEU A 209 -5.22 1.42 17.24
C LEU A 209 -6.62 2.04 17.35
N THR A 210 -7.25 2.43 16.24
CA THR A 210 -8.55 3.10 16.23
C THR A 210 -9.57 2.36 15.35
N ASP A 211 -10.86 2.58 15.57
CA ASP A 211 -11.97 2.07 14.75
C ASP A 211 -12.55 3.16 13.84
N ARG A 212 -12.19 4.43 14.06
CA ARG A 212 -12.66 5.58 13.29
C ARG A 212 -11.79 5.76 12.04
N ARG A 213 -12.37 5.52 10.86
CA ARG A 213 -11.69 5.62 9.57
C ARG A 213 -10.99 6.96 9.36
N ALA A 214 -11.68 8.08 9.60
CA ALA A 214 -11.12 9.40 9.39
C ALA A 214 -9.90 9.68 10.29
N LEU A 215 -9.97 9.29 11.58
CA LEU A 215 -8.84 9.42 12.50
C LEU A 215 -7.69 8.50 12.12
N ALA A 216 -7.97 7.28 11.65
CA ALA A 216 -6.95 6.35 11.19
C ALA A 216 -6.19 6.89 9.96
N SER A 217 -6.92 7.43 8.98
CA SER A 217 -6.32 8.03 7.78
C SER A 217 -5.47 9.24 8.13
N ALA A 218 -6.04 10.20 8.85
CA ALA A 218 -5.34 11.42 9.27
C ALA A 218 -4.12 11.09 10.16
N GLY A 219 -4.28 10.16 11.10
CA GLY A 219 -3.19 9.71 11.98
C GLY A 219 -2.07 9.00 11.23
N SER A 220 -2.39 8.17 10.24
CA SER A 220 -1.37 7.53 9.37
C SER A 220 -0.61 8.56 8.56
N LEU A 221 -1.32 9.54 8.00
CA LEU A 221 -0.70 10.62 7.22
C LEU A 221 0.19 11.51 8.09
N LEU A 222 -0.30 11.89 9.27
CA LEU A 222 0.45 12.65 10.27
C LEU A 222 1.69 11.90 10.74
N LEU A 223 1.59 10.58 10.98
CA LEU A 223 2.74 9.77 11.36
C LEU A 223 3.83 9.80 10.27
N ILE A 224 3.44 9.56 9.02
CA ILE A 224 4.39 9.49 7.91
C ILE A 224 5.04 10.86 7.66
N LEU A 225 4.25 11.92 7.50
CA LEU A 225 4.77 13.26 7.20
C LEU A 225 5.44 13.91 8.42
N GLY A 226 4.84 13.74 9.60
CA GLY A 226 5.34 14.27 10.86
C GLY A 226 6.69 13.69 11.25
N SER A 227 6.93 12.39 11.01
CA SER A 227 8.25 11.80 11.24
C SER A 227 9.35 12.48 10.41
N GLY A 228 9.07 12.83 9.15
CA GLY A 228 9.98 13.58 8.30
C GLY A 228 10.23 15.01 8.80
N ALA A 229 9.18 15.70 9.22
CA ALA A 229 9.30 17.05 9.79
C ALA A 229 10.13 17.07 11.08
N ILE A 230 9.87 16.13 11.99
CA ILE A 230 10.59 16.02 13.28
C ILE A 230 12.06 15.72 13.04
N THR A 231 12.36 14.68 12.25
CA THR A 231 13.75 14.26 11.97
C THR A 231 14.52 15.32 11.19
N GLY A 232 13.84 16.03 10.27
CA GLY A 232 14.39 17.20 9.58
C GLY A 232 14.75 18.33 10.53
N THR A 233 13.84 18.72 11.44
CA THR A 233 14.11 19.76 12.45
C THR A 233 15.23 19.36 13.40
N VAL A 234 15.28 18.11 13.85
CA VAL A 234 16.35 17.62 14.73
C VAL A 234 17.71 17.67 14.01
N THR A 235 17.76 17.23 12.76
CA THR A 235 19.03 17.15 12.02
C THR A 235 19.50 18.54 11.56
N PHE A 236 18.61 19.33 10.96
CA PHE A 236 18.95 20.60 10.31
C PHE A 236 18.75 21.80 11.23
N GLY A 237 17.67 21.82 12.01
CA GLY A 237 17.37 22.92 12.93
C GLY A 237 18.23 22.87 14.20
N LEU A 238 18.37 21.68 14.80
CA LEU A 238 19.13 21.48 16.05
C LEU A 238 20.56 20.98 15.83
N LYS A 239 21.01 20.86 14.58
CA LYS A 239 22.34 20.32 14.21
C LYS A 239 22.62 18.93 14.81
N GLY A 240 21.58 18.10 14.91
CA GLY A 240 21.65 16.76 15.49
C GLY A 240 22.34 15.73 14.57
N PRO A 241 22.50 14.48 15.06
CA PRO A 241 23.15 13.43 14.28
C PRO A 241 22.33 13.04 13.05
N ARG A 242 23.00 12.92 11.89
CA ARG A 242 22.36 12.63 10.58
C ARG A 242 21.61 11.31 10.54
N ASN A 243 22.01 10.34 11.36
CA ASN A 243 21.35 9.03 11.44
C ASN A 243 19.88 9.13 11.86
N VAL A 244 19.46 10.23 12.49
CA VAL A 244 18.06 10.49 12.84
C VAL A 244 17.17 10.62 11.59
N LEU A 245 17.73 11.00 10.43
CA LEU A 245 17.00 11.02 9.16
C LEU A 245 16.54 9.61 8.73
N ALA A 246 17.14 8.54 9.25
CA ALA A 246 16.64 7.18 9.02
C ALA A 246 15.28 6.91 9.69
N LEU A 247 14.81 7.80 10.58
CA LEU A 247 13.46 7.69 11.17
C LEU A 247 12.40 8.45 10.34
N ALA A 248 12.79 9.12 9.26
CA ALA A 248 11.88 9.83 8.37
C ALA A 248 11.10 8.83 7.49
N LEU A 249 9.88 8.45 7.91
CA LEU A 249 9.07 7.44 7.24
C LEU A 249 8.63 7.83 5.83
N ASN A 250 8.58 9.12 5.52
CA ASN A 250 8.30 9.64 4.17
C ASN A 250 9.52 9.56 3.23
N ARG A 251 10.74 9.62 3.77
CA ARG A 251 11.99 9.67 3.01
C ARG A 251 12.62 8.29 2.84
N LEU A 252 12.60 7.48 3.90
CA LEU A 252 13.31 6.22 3.98
C LEU A 252 12.90 5.18 2.91
N PRO A 253 11.61 4.99 2.56
CA PRO A 253 11.22 4.08 1.47
C PRO A 253 11.83 4.49 0.13
N PHE A 254 11.93 5.79 -0.13
CA PHE A 254 12.49 6.31 -1.37
C PHE A 254 14.02 6.17 -1.40
N GLU A 255 14.70 6.41 -0.28
CA GLU A 255 16.15 6.13 -0.18
C GLU A 255 16.47 4.66 -0.44
N LEU A 256 15.64 3.74 0.05
CA LEU A 256 15.79 2.32 -0.25
C LEU A 256 15.59 2.05 -1.75
N ALA A 257 14.59 2.68 -2.39
CA ALA A 257 14.39 2.58 -3.84
C ALA A 257 15.64 3.00 -4.61
N LEU A 258 16.20 4.18 -4.33
CA LEU A 258 17.40 4.69 -5.00
C LEU A 258 18.57 3.71 -4.92
N ARG A 259 18.77 3.09 -3.76
CA ARG A 259 19.85 2.10 -3.54
C ARG A 259 19.66 0.82 -4.35
N ILE A 260 18.42 0.38 -4.54
CA ILE A 260 18.10 -0.77 -5.42
C ILE A 260 18.48 -0.47 -6.86
N PHE A 261 18.30 0.78 -7.30
CA PHE A 261 18.75 1.26 -8.62
C PHE A 261 20.24 1.65 -8.65
N THR A 262 21.01 1.34 -7.60
CA THR A 262 22.44 1.71 -7.48
C THR A 262 22.71 3.21 -7.59
N LEU A 263 21.70 4.04 -7.33
CA LEU A 263 21.79 5.49 -7.38
C LEU A 263 22.32 6.05 -6.05
N PRO A 264 22.98 7.23 -6.07
CA PRO A 264 23.35 7.92 -4.85
C PRO A 264 22.12 8.19 -4.00
N GLY A 265 22.27 8.01 -2.69
CA GLY A 265 21.23 8.30 -1.71
C GLY A 265 20.85 9.79 -1.70
N LEU A 266 19.73 10.11 -1.05
CA LEU A 266 19.26 11.49 -1.00
C LEU A 266 20.26 12.39 -0.23
N PRO A 267 20.38 13.67 -0.60
CA PRO A 267 21.20 14.63 0.13
C PRO A 267 20.75 14.76 1.58
N THR A 268 21.70 14.77 2.52
CA THR A 268 21.47 14.83 3.97
C THR A 268 21.78 16.22 4.56
N GLY A 269 21.76 17.27 3.73
CA GLY A 269 22.11 18.65 4.10
C GLY A 269 21.50 19.68 3.15
N PRO A 270 21.24 20.92 3.60
CA PRO A 270 20.83 22.01 2.71
C PRO A 270 21.95 22.31 1.71
N GLU A 271 21.61 22.44 0.42
CA GLU A 271 22.57 22.72 -0.66
C GLU A 271 23.43 23.96 -0.39
N ARG A 272 22.88 24.94 0.35
CA ARG A 272 23.56 26.19 0.72
C ARG A 272 24.73 26.01 1.69
N GLU A 273 24.76 24.93 2.48
CA GLU A 273 25.72 24.73 3.58
C GLU A 273 26.76 23.63 3.29
N PHE A 274 26.41 22.65 2.45
CA PHE A 274 27.29 21.52 2.08
C PHE A 274 27.48 21.34 0.56
N GLY A 275 26.88 22.20 -0.27
CA GLY A 275 26.83 22.00 -1.72
C GLY A 275 26.10 20.72 -2.12
N ALA A 276 26.27 20.29 -3.37
CA ALA A 276 25.69 19.04 -3.91
C ALA A 276 26.28 17.73 -3.31
N HIS A 277 27.15 17.82 -2.30
CA HIS A 277 28.01 16.72 -1.81
C HIS A 277 27.77 16.33 -0.34
N SER A 278 26.58 16.62 0.21
CA SER A 278 26.21 16.09 1.53
C SER A 278 26.27 14.54 1.50
N PRO A 279 27.11 13.89 2.31
CA PRO A 279 27.28 12.44 2.22
C PRO A 279 25.96 11.73 2.54
N PRO A 280 25.50 10.83 1.67
CA PRO A 280 24.27 10.08 1.90
C PRO A 280 24.42 9.19 3.14
N LEU A 281 23.29 8.78 3.73
CA LEU A 281 23.29 7.78 4.79
C LEU A 281 23.95 6.49 4.30
N SER A 282 24.64 5.74 5.16
CA SER A 282 25.28 4.48 4.76
C SER A 282 24.25 3.45 4.28
N THR A 283 24.61 2.60 3.30
CA THR A 283 23.75 1.54 2.73
C THR A 283 23.11 0.69 3.81
N ALA A 284 23.92 0.24 4.77
CA ALA A 284 23.51 -0.59 5.89
C ALA A 284 22.48 0.09 6.81
N VAL A 285 22.62 1.39 7.08
CA VAL A 285 21.69 2.11 7.99
C VAL A 285 20.30 2.19 7.38
N VAL A 286 20.16 2.48 6.09
CA VAL A 286 18.81 2.56 5.48
C VAL A 286 18.19 1.18 5.36
N VAL A 287 18.92 0.17 4.90
CA VAL A 287 18.37 -1.19 4.80
C VAL A 287 17.96 -1.70 6.18
N GLY A 288 18.83 -1.51 7.19
CA GLY A 288 18.52 -1.88 8.58
C GLY A 288 17.31 -1.14 9.13
N ALA A 289 17.22 0.18 8.90
CA ALA A 289 16.08 0.98 9.33
C ALA A 289 14.79 0.63 8.57
N SER A 290 14.83 0.31 7.27
CA SER A 290 13.67 -0.16 6.50
C SER A 290 13.12 -1.46 7.05
N VAL A 291 13.99 -2.44 7.31
CA VAL A 291 13.60 -3.73 7.89
C VAL A 291 13.06 -3.52 9.30
N ALA A 292 13.75 -2.73 10.14
CA ALA A 292 13.33 -2.46 11.51
C ALA A 292 11.97 -1.75 11.57
N VAL A 293 11.75 -0.70 10.77
CA VAL A 293 10.48 0.02 10.71
C VAL A 293 9.35 -0.90 10.25
N THR A 294 9.58 -1.69 9.22
CA THR A 294 8.58 -2.64 8.70
C THR A 294 8.24 -3.70 9.75
N ALA A 295 9.25 -4.27 10.42
CA ALA A 295 9.06 -5.27 11.46
C ALA A 295 8.34 -4.70 12.69
N VAL A 296 8.71 -3.50 13.15
CA VAL A 296 8.06 -2.82 14.28
C VAL A 296 6.61 -2.49 13.94
N ALA A 297 6.33 -1.93 12.76
CA ALA A 297 4.96 -1.61 12.35
C ALA A 297 4.08 -2.88 12.23
N ALA A 298 4.64 -3.97 11.68
CA ALA A 298 3.97 -5.26 11.63
C ALA A 298 3.72 -5.85 13.03
N ALA A 299 4.71 -5.78 13.91
CA ALA A 299 4.61 -6.27 15.29
C ALA A 299 3.58 -5.49 16.11
N VAL A 300 3.53 -4.16 15.98
CA VAL A 300 2.51 -3.31 16.63
C VAL A 300 1.12 -3.70 16.14
N THR A 301 0.95 -3.83 14.83
CA THR A 301 -0.34 -4.23 14.22
C THR A 301 -0.77 -5.61 14.73
N TRP A 302 0.16 -6.56 14.76
CA TRP A 302 -0.06 -7.91 15.24
C TRP A 302 -0.47 -7.95 16.72
N TRP A 303 0.34 -7.33 17.58
CA TRP A 303 0.11 -7.28 19.03
C TRP A 303 -1.28 -6.73 19.34
N ARG A 304 -1.67 -5.66 18.64
CA ARG A 304 -3.00 -5.06 18.79
C ARG A 304 -4.13 -5.97 18.34
N VAL A 305 -4.00 -6.65 17.20
CA VAL A 305 -5.06 -7.54 16.68
C VAL A 305 -5.18 -8.82 17.51
N VAL A 306 -4.07 -9.35 18.02
CA VAL A 306 -4.08 -10.53 18.90
C VAL A 306 -4.77 -10.23 20.23
N GLY A 307 -4.55 -9.04 20.80
CA GLY A 307 -5.17 -8.61 22.05
C GLY A 307 -6.64 -8.19 21.97
N LEU A 308 -7.30 -8.26 20.80
CA LEU A 308 -8.72 -7.92 20.70
C LEU A 308 -9.60 -8.99 21.36
N GLU A 309 -10.31 -8.57 22.40
CA GLU A 309 -11.37 -9.36 23.03
C GLU A 309 -12.55 -9.51 22.08
N VAL A 310 -12.96 -10.75 21.86
CA VAL A 310 -14.16 -11.08 21.09
C VAL A 310 -15.27 -11.24 22.11
N THR A 311 -16.05 -10.19 22.33
CA THR A 311 -17.30 -10.30 23.09
C THR A 311 -18.23 -11.23 22.31
N ARG A 312 -18.55 -12.38 22.91
CA ARG A 312 -19.54 -13.33 22.39
C ARG A 312 -20.93 -12.74 22.41
#